data_AF-D5RU68-F1
#
_entry.id   AF-D5RU68-F1
#
_cell.length_a   1.000
_cell.length_b   1.000
_cell.length_c   1.000
_cell.angle_alpha   90.00
_cell.angle_beta   90.00
_cell.angle_gamma   90.00
#
_symmetry.space_group_name_H-M   'P 1'
#
loop_
_entity.id
_entity.type
_entity.pdbx_description
1 polymer ?
#
loop_
_entity_poly.entity_id
_entity_poly.type
_entity_poly.pdbx_seq_one_letter_code
_entity_poly.pdbx_strand_id
1 'polypeptide(L)'
;MTFPSLTAFYGALLGLLFLALSLAVSAGRARFRAHHGDAGQEALRRLIRIQANFAEYVPLTLLLLALAEAGGAAPGLVRALLVALLLARLAHPPGMLAAEGSALQYA
;
A
#
# COMPACT_ATOMS: atom_id res chain seq x y z
N MET A 1 -25.72 -11.75 -5.90
CA MET A 1 -24.53 -11.01 -5.46
C MET A 1 -24.33 -9.83 -6.40
N THR A 2 -24.30 -8.62 -5.88
CA THR A 2 -24.01 -7.42 -6.67
C THR A 2 -22.51 -7.30 -6.90
N PHE A 3 -22.10 -6.83 -8.08
CA PHE A 3 -20.70 -6.55 -8.36
C PHE A 3 -20.20 -5.43 -7.40
N PRO A 4 -19.08 -5.64 -6.67
CA PRO A 4 -18.58 -4.68 -5.69
C PRO A 4 -17.86 -3.51 -6.38
N SER A 5 -18.64 -2.58 -6.94
CA SER A 5 -18.14 -1.49 -7.77
C SER A 5 -17.34 -0.45 -6.97
N LEU A 6 -17.68 -0.21 -5.69
CA LEU A 6 -16.90 0.68 -4.84
C LEU A 6 -15.54 0.07 -4.56
N THR A 7 -15.51 -1.17 -4.10
CA THR A 7 -14.25 -1.86 -3.81
C THR A 7 -13.38 -1.99 -5.06
N ALA A 8 -13.96 -2.26 -6.23
CA ALA A 8 -13.24 -2.31 -7.49
C ALA A 8 -12.58 -0.95 -7.84
N PHE A 9 -13.31 0.15 -7.69
CA PHE A 9 -12.80 1.50 -7.95
C PHE A 9 -11.60 1.85 -7.04
N TYR A 10 -11.74 1.68 -5.73
CA TYR A 10 -10.64 1.94 -4.79
C TYR A 10 -9.50 0.92 -4.94
N GLY A 11 -9.81 -0.32 -5.31
CA GLY A 11 -8.83 -1.34 -5.65
C GLY A 11 -7.96 -0.93 -6.84
N ALA A 12 -8.51 -0.28 -7.86
CA ALA A 12 -7.73 0.25 -8.98
C ALA A 12 -6.77 1.37 -8.52
N LEU A 13 -7.23 2.30 -7.68
CA LEU A 13 -6.37 3.36 -7.11
C LEU A 13 -5.23 2.78 -6.27
N LEU A 14 -5.54 1.82 -5.40
CA LEU A 14 -4.57 1.11 -4.58
C LEU A 14 -3.61 0.29 -5.45
N GLY A 15 -4.07 -0.30 -6.55
CA GLY A 15 -3.24 -0.98 -7.53
C GLY A 15 -2.22 -0.06 -8.20
N LEU A 16 -2.63 1.17 -8.57
CA LEU A 16 -1.70 2.18 -9.10
C LEU A 16 -0.65 2.59 -8.06
N LEU A 17 -1.04 2.75 -6.79
CA LEU A 17 -0.11 3.01 -5.70
C LEU A 17 0.89 1.84 -5.53
N PHE A 18 0.41 0.60 -5.58
CA PHE A 18 1.28 -0.58 -5.50
C PHE A 18 2.26 -0.66 -6.67
N LEU A 19 1.82 -0.30 -7.88
CA LEU A 19 2.69 -0.22 -9.05
C LEU A 19 3.81 0.81 -8.83
N ALA A 20 3.47 2.00 -8.32
CA ALA A 20 4.47 3.02 -8.00
C ALA A 20 5.51 2.53 -6.97
N LEU A 21 5.07 1.86 -5.90
CA LEU A 21 5.98 1.24 -4.91
C LEU A 21 6.87 0.16 -5.53
N SER A 22 6.30 -0.64 -6.44
CA SER A 22 7.02 -1.70 -7.14
C SER A 22 8.12 -1.14 -8.07
N LEU A 23 7.83 -0.04 -8.76
CA LEU A 23 8.79 0.68 -9.58
C LEU A 23 9.90 1.30 -8.70
N ALA A 24 9.55 1.87 -7.55
CA ALA A 24 10.53 2.43 -6.62
C ALA A 24 11.51 1.36 -6.10
N VAL A 25 11.02 0.18 -5.71
CA VAL A 25 11.88 -0.94 -5.30
C VAL A 25 12.74 -1.43 -6.47
N SER A 26 12.17 -1.56 -7.67
CA SER A 26 12.91 -2.02 -8.85
C SER A 26 14.03 -1.04 -9.24
N ALA A 27 13.75 0.27 -9.23
CA ALA A 27 14.73 1.31 -9.46
C ALA A 27 15.83 1.31 -8.37
N GLY A 28 15.46 1.12 -7.11
CA GLY A 28 16.42 0.97 -6.01
C GLY A 28 17.33 -0.25 -6.19
N ARG A 29 16.79 -1.41 -6.58
CA ARG A 29 17.58 -2.62 -6.88
C ARG A 29 18.57 -2.39 -8.01
N ALA A 30 18.12 -1.74 -9.09
CA ALA A 30 18.99 -1.40 -10.21
C ALA A 30 20.12 -0.45 -9.78
N ARG A 31 19.79 0.61 -9.02
CA ARG A 31 20.76 1.60 -8.51
C ARG A 31 21.84 0.96 -7.64
N PHE A 32 21.46 0.08 -6.73
CA PHE A 32 22.39 -0.54 -5.78
C PHE A 32 22.96 -1.87 -6.26
N ARG A 33 22.68 -2.29 -7.50
CA ARG A 33 23.07 -3.60 -8.06
C ARG A 33 22.67 -4.77 -7.16
N ALA A 34 21.53 -4.61 -6.47
CA ALA A 34 21.00 -5.58 -5.53
C ALA A 34 20.15 -6.62 -6.28
N HIS A 35 20.82 -7.62 -6.88
CA HIS A 35 20.14 -8.71 -7.58
C HIS A 35 19.16 -9.47 -6.67
N HIS A 36 19.55 -9.69 -5.41
CA HIS A 36 18.72 -10.29 -4.37
C HIS A 36 18.85 -9.49 -3.07
N GLY A 37 17.77 -9.39 -2.30
CA GLY A 37 17.77 -8.69 -1.01
C GLY A 37 17.90 -7.16 -1.15
N ASP A 38 18.61 -6.52 -0.24
CA ASP A 38 18.75 -5.06 -0.14
C ASP A 38 20.19 -4.56 -0.36
N ALA A 39 21.14 -5.46 -0.67
CA ALA A 39 22.57 -5.18 -0.79
C ALA A 39 23.18 -4.40 0.40
N GLY A 40 22.62 -4.55 1.61
CA GLY A 40 23.06 -3.82 2.80
C GLY A 40 22.65 -2.34 2.81
N GLN A 41 21.84 -1.90 1.86
CA GLN A 41 21.40 -0.52 1.72
C GLN A 41 20.10 -0.30 2.49
N GLU A 42 20.17 0.47 3.57
CA GLU A 42 19.01 0.69 4.44
C GLU A 42 17.85 1.36 3.69
N ALA A 43 18.14 2.32 2.81
CA ALA A 43 17.12 2.96 1.99
C ALA A 43 16.35 1.95 1.12
N LEU A 44 17.05 0.97 0.52
CA LEU A 44 16.41 -0.09 -0.27
C LEU A 44 15.62 -1.05 0.63
N ARG A 45 16.16 -1.39 1.81
CA ARG A 45 15.44 -2.19 2.82
C ARG A 45 14.11 -1.56 3.22
N ARG A 46 14.10 -0.25 3.49
CA ARG A 46 12.88 0.51 3.83
C ARG A 46 11.86 0.46 2.69
N LEU A 47 12.28 0.71 1.45
CA LEU A 47 11.40 0.60 0.27
C LEU A 47 10.79 -0.80 0.10
N ILE A 48 11.62 -1.84 0.25
CA ILE A 48 11.16 -3.24 0.18
C ILE A 48 10.11 -3.51 1.27
N ARG A 49 10.32 -3.02 2.50
CA ARG A 49 9.35 -3.22 3.60
C ARG A 49 8.05 -2.45 3.39
N ILE A 50 8.10 -1.23 2.85
CA ILE A 50 6.90 -0.46 2.48
C ILE A 50 6.08 -1.23 1.43
N GLN A 51 6.73 -1.71 0.37
CA GLN A 51 6.06 -2.49 -0.67
C GLN A 51 5.50 -3.82 -0.12
N ALA A 52 6.28 -4.53 0.69
CA ALA A 52 5.86 -5.81 1.29
C ALA A 52 4.64 -5.62 2.21
N ASN A 53 4.66 -4.61 3.07
CA ASN A 53 3.51 -4.30 3.94
C ASN A 53 2.25 -4.02 3.12
N PHE A 54 2.38 -3.29 2.01
CA PHE A 54 1.25 -3.08 1.10
C PHE A 54 0.70 -4.42 0.56
N ALA A 55 1.58 -5.29 0.06
CA ALA A 55 1.21 -6.59 -0.51
C ALA A 55 0.61 -7.56 0.51
N GLU A 56 1.02 -7.47 1.78
CA GLU A 56 0.51 -8.30 2.89
C GLU A 56 -0.93 -7.91 3.28
N TYR A 57 -1.21 -6.61 3.41
CA TYR A 57 -2.46 -6.16 4.04
C TYR A 57 -3.53 -5.69 3.05
N VAL A 58 -3.15 -5.04 1.95
CA VAL A 58 -4.13 -4.39 1.06
C VAL A 58 -4.97 -5.40 0.28
N PRO A 59 -4.39 -6.47 -0.33
CA PRO A 59 -5.19 -7.44 -1.08
C PRO A 59 -6.22 -8.16 -0.21
N LEU A 60 -5.82 -8.59 0.99
CA LEU A 60 -6.74 -9.26 1.92
C LEU A 60 -7.85 -8.30 2.38
N THR A 61 -7.51 -7.04 2.69
CA THR A 61 -8.51 -6.04 3.08
C THR A 61 -9.51 -5.77 1.95
N LEU A 62 -9.05 -5.62 0.71
CA LEU A 62 -9.91 -5.42 -0.46
C LEU A 62 -10.80 -6.65 -0.72
N LEU A 63 -10.28 -7.86 -0.55
CA LEU A 63 -11.09 -9.08 -0.66
C LEU A 63 -12.23 -9.08 0.36
N LEU A 64 -11.94 -8.78 1.63
CA LEU A 64 -12.94 -8.74 2.69
C LEU A 64 -13.99 -7.64 2.45
N LEU A 65 -13.58 -6.46 1.99
CA LEU A 65 -14.51 -5.37 1.66
C LEU A 65 -15.37 -5.69 0.43
N ALA A 66 -14.80 -6.36 -0.58
CA ALA A 66 -15.54 -6.81 -1.76
C ALA A 66 -16.63 -7.83 -1.39
N LEU A 67 -16.30 -8.78 -0.49
CA LEU A 67 -17.27 -9.74 0.04
C LEU A 67 -18.35 -9.04 0.88
N ALA A 68 -17.97 -8.07 1.72
CA ALA A 68 -18.92 -7.29 2.51
C ALA A 68 -19.88 -6.47 1.62
N GLU A 69 -19.35 -5.81 0.59
CA GLU A 69 -20.14 -5.04 -0.38
C GLU A 69 -21.09 -5.95 -1.19
N ALA A 70 -20.58 -7.09 -1.69
CA ALA A 70 -21.40 -8.07 -2.40
C ALA A 70 -22.45 -8.75 -1.51
N GLY A 71 -22.20 -8.81 -0.20
CA GLY A 71 -23.11 -9.28 0.84
C GLY A 71 -24.14 -8.25 1.31
N GLY A 72 -24.13 -7.03 0.76
CA GLY A 72 -25.13 -6.00 1.06
C GLY A 72 -24.80 -5.11 2.26
N ALA A 73 -23.54 -5.02 2.67
CA ALA A 73 -23.11 -4.05 3.68
C ALA A 73 -23.47 -2.62 3.27
N ALA A 74 -23.72 -1.75 4.27
CA ALA A 74 -24.09 -0.36 4.03
C ALA A 74 -23.03 0.35 3.15
N PRO A 75 -23.40 0.95 2.00
CA PRO A 75 -22.44 1.58 1.08
C PRO A 75 -21.60 2.68 1.72
N GLY A 76 -22.18 3.41 2.70
CA GLY A 76 -21.48 4.43 3.47
C GLY A 76 -20.33 3.85 4.31
N LEU A 77 -20.54 2.70 4.96
CA LEU A 77 -19.53 2.02 5.76
C LEU A 77 -18.40 1.49 4.87
N VAL A 78 -18.73 0.80 3.78
CA VAL A 78 -17.74 0.27 2.82
C VAL A 78 -16.88 1.40 2.28
N ARG A 79 -17.49 2.51 1.86
CA ARG A 79 -16.77 3.69 1.36
C ARG A 79 -15.86 4.31 2.41
N ALA A 80 -16.35 4.46 3.65
CA ALA A 80 -15.56 5.01 4.74
C ALA A 80 -14.30 4.15 5.02
N LEU A 81 -14.46 2.82 5.05
CA LEU A 81 -13.34 1.89 5.24
C LEU A 81 -12.35 1.91 4.06
N LEU A 82 -12.83 2.00 2.81
CA LEU A 82 -11.97 2.12 1.63
C LEU A 82 -11.18 3.43 1.61
N VAL A 83 -11.82 4.55 1.98
CA VAL A 83 -11.14 5.85 2.10
C VAL A 83 -10.11 5.81 3.21
N ALA A 84 -10.46 5.26 4.38
CA ALA A 84 -9.53 5.12 5.50
C ALA A 84 -8.31 4.26 5.10
N LEU A 85 -8.53 3.14 4.40
CA LEU A 85 -7.46 2.30 3.87
C LEU A 85 -6.56 3.09 2.91
N LEU A 86 -7.15 3.82 1.95
CA LEU A 86 -6.39 4.60 0.98
C LEU A 86 -5.54 5.68 1.66
N LEU A 87 -6.11 6.45 2.59
CA LEU A 87 -5.39 7.48 3.33
C LEU A 87 -4.26 6.90 4.19
N ALA A 88 -4.52 5.79 4.88
CA ALA A 88 -3.49 5.10 5.66
C ALA A 88 -2.29 4.66 4.79
N ARG A 89 -2.56 4.19 3.57
CA ARG A 89 -1.50 3.77 2.63
C ARG A 89 -0.76 4.92 1.97
N LEU A 90 -1.37 6.09 1.85
CA LEU A 90 -0.70 7.31 1.39
C LEU A 90 0.16 7.96 2.48
N ALA A 91 -0.28 7.88 3.74
CA ALA A 91 0.47 8.41 4.88
C ALA A 91 1.69 7.55 5.27
N HIS A 92 1.66 6.26 4.98
CA HIS A 92 2.69 5.31 5.42
C HIS A 92 4.10 5.50 4.79
N PRO A 93 4.26 5.70 3.46
CA PRO A 93 5.58 5.88 2.86
C PRO A 93 6.34 7.14 3.30
N PRO A 94 5.71 8.34 3.40
CA PRO A 94 6.38 9.53 3.91
C PRO A 94 6.95 9.35 5.32
N GLY A 95 6.21 8.71 6.24
CA GLY A 95 6.67 8.46 7.61
C GLY A 95 7.87 7.51 7.68
N MET A 96 7.94 6.52 6.78
CA MET A 96 9.05 5.56 6.71
C MET A 96 10.27 6.08 5.94
N LEU A 97 10.09 7.01 5.00
CA LEU A 97 11.14 7.61 4.17
C LEU A 97 11.73 8.90 4.77
N ALA A 98 11.20 9.37 5.91
CA ALA A 98 11.78 10.47 6.66
C ALA A 98 13.22 10.12 7.10
N ALA A 99 14.12 11.10 6.99
CA ALA A 99 15.50 10.99 7.46
C ALA A 99 15.54 10.63 8.96
N GLU A 100 16.53 9.84 9.36
CA GLU A 100 16.70 9.47 10.77
C GLU A 100 16.79 10.72 11.67
N GLY A 101 15.92 10.80 12.67
CA GLY A 101 15.84 11.94 13.60
C GLY A 101 14.87 13.05 13.18
N SER A 102 14.16 12.92 12.06
CA SER A 102 13.11 13.86 11.64
C SER A 102 11.82 13.63 12.43
N ALA A 103 11.10 14.70 12.79
CA ALA A 103 9.78 14.62 13.42
C ALA A 103 8.76 13.83 12.57
N LEU A 104 8.96 13.75 11.25
CA LEU A 104 8.15 12.96 10.33
C LEU A 104 8.40 11.45 10.44
N GLN A 105 9.45 11.01 11.13
CA GLN A 105 9.74 9.58 11.36
C GLN A 105 8.81 8.97 12.43
N TYR A 106 8.17 9.81 13.26
CA TYR A 106 7.22 9.43 14.32
C TYR A 106 5.75 9.77 13.98
N ALA A 107 5.50 10.31 12.78
CA ALA A 107 4.18 10.71 12.30
C ALA A 107 3.57 9.64 11.39
#